data_AF-I9TCX8-F1
#
_entry.id   AF-I9TCX8-F1
#
_cell.length_a   1.000
_cell.length_b   1.000
_cell.length_c   1.000
_cell.angle_alpha   90.00
_cell.angle_beta   90.00
_cell.angle_gamma   90.00
#
_symmetry.space_group_name_H-M   'P 1'
#
loop_
_entity.id
_entity.type
_entity.pdbx_description
1 polymer ?
#
loop_
_entity_poly.entity_id
_entity_poly.type
_entity_poly.pdbx_seq_one_letter_code
_entity_poly.pdbx_strand_id
1 'polypeptide(L)'
;LNRASIEHMSFDYLLVDSWFTCKEMVKYIRRKGSKAHLLGMIKMSKTKYAVGGEEMTATAIASAMTKKKAVKYSRSHKFYYFETDAVFAGKSVKLFFYRFGKKGEWKALLSTDTALTPFKAYQTYSMRWAIEVVFHECKSLLKLGKCQCRDFGSQIASISLNMLQYNLLSYVKRFESYETIGGLFREITEQTVELSITEKIWGLIREIVSAIADFFSTDFDELLTNIINENKQLKAMMGVVQQLQLVA
;
A
#
# COMPACT_ATOMS: atom_id res chain seq x y z
N LEU A 1 -5.10 20.04 -1.13
CA LEU A 1 -6.06 19.30 -1.98
C LEU A 1 -7.23 20.23 -2.28
N ASN A 2 -7.31 20.79 -3.49
CA ASN A 2 -8.46 21.59 -3.89
C ASN A 2 -9.67 20.66 -4.03
N ARG A 3 -10.74 20.92 -3.26
CA ARG A 3 -11.97 20.09 -3.23
C ARG A 3 -12.57 19.92 -4.63
N ALA A 4 -12.52 20.97 -5.45
CA ALA A 4 -13.09 21.00 -6.79
C ALA A 4 -12.53 19.93 -7.76
N SER A 5 -11.24 19.60 -7.67
CA SER A 5 -10.61 18.68 -8.64
C SER A 5 -11.03 17.22 -8.45
N ILE A 6 -11.33 16.83 -7.21
CA ILE A 6 -11.71 15.45 -6.87
C ILE A 6 -13.19 15.21 -7.12
N GLU A 7 -14.04 16.23 -7.04
CA GLU A 7 -15.50 16.08 -7.21
C GLU A 7 -15.87 15.49 -8.57
N HIS A 8 -15.21 15.95 -9.65
CA HIS A 8 -15.49 15.51 -11.02
C HIS A 8 -14.86 14.16 -11.41
N MET A 9 -14.00 13.58 -10.57
CA MET A 9 -13.32 12.32 -10.89
C MET A 9 -14.07 11.13 -10.29
N SER A 10 -14.41 10.12 -11.11
CA SER A 10 -14.99 8.86 -10.64
C SER A 10 -13.87 7.89 -10.21
N PHE A 11 -13.98 7.34 -9.01
CA PHE A 11 -13.07 6.30 -8.51
C PHE A 11 -13.79 5.43 -7.48
N ASP A 12 -13.36 4.17 -7.38
CA ASP A 12 -13.90 3.21 -6.41
C ASP A 12 -13.22 3.37 -5.05
N TYR A 13 -11.88 3.46 -5.02
CA TYR A 13 -11.09 3.60 -3.79
C TYR A 13 -10.10 4.76 -3.85
N LEU A 14 -10.10 5.57 -2.80
CA LEU A 14 -9.02 6.48 -2.47
C LEU A 14 -8.09 5.80 -1.46
N LEU A 15 -6.86 5.52 -1.87
CA LEU A 15 -5.82 4.91 -1.03
C LEU A 15 -4.98 5.97 -0.35
N VAL A 16 -4.86 5.90 0.98
CA VAL A 16 -4.12 6.92 1.73
C VAL A 16 -3.24 6.33 2.82
N ASP A 17 -2.10 6.97 3.06
CA ASP A 17 -1.24 6.64 4.20
C ASP A 17 -1.88 7.05 5.54
N SER A 18 -1.35 6.49 6.62
CA SER A 18 -1.74 6.71 8.02
C SER A 18 -1.82 8.17 8.46
N TRP A 19 -1.09 9.07 7.78
CA TRP A 19 -1.14 10.50 8.03
C TRP A 19 -2.43 11.17 7.54
N PHE A 20 -3.13 10.56 6.58
CA PHE A 20 -4.28 11.16 5.89
C PHE A 20 -5.62 10.51 6.25
N THR A 21 -5.60 9.37 6.97
CA THR A 21 -6.81 8.69 7.45
C THR A 21 -7.41 9.44 8.66
N CYS A 22 -8.07 10.56 8.37
CA CYS A 22 -8.65 11.44 9.38
C CYS A 22 -10.19 11.56 9.27
N LYS A 23 -10.81 12.10 10.32
CA LYS A 23 -12.28 12.29 10.40
C LYS A 23 -12.82 13.07 9.20
N GLU A 24 -12.11 14.10 8.77
CA GLU A 24 -12.53 14.95 7.66
C GLU A 24 -12.46 14.24 6.31
N MET A 25 -11.46 13.38 6.10
CA MET A 25 -11.36 12.56 4.89
C MET A 25 -12.52 11.55 4.81
N VAL A 26 -12.83 10.88 5.92
CA VAL A 26 -13.96 9.95 5.98
C VAL A 26 -15.29 10.66 5.71
N LYS A 27 -15.53 11.81 6.33
CA LYS A 27 -16.74 12.62 6.05
C LYS A 27 -16.78 13.10 4.59
N TYR A 28 -15.65 13.50 4.02
CA TYR A 28 -15.56 13.95 2.64
C TYR A 28 -15.94 12.84 1.66
N ILE A 29 -15.31 11.66 1.76
CA ILE A 29 -15.61 10.54 0.87
C ILE A 29 -17.06 10.08 1.01
N ARG A 30 -17.59 10.03 2.23
CA ARG A 30 -19.01 9.70 2.46
C ARG A 30 -19.99 10.71 1.87
N ARG A 31 -19.61 11.98 1.73
CA ARG A 31 -20.44 13.00 1.06
C ARG A 31 -20.40 12.87 -0.46
N LYS A 32 -19.28 12.42 -1.03
CA LYS A 32 -19.14 12.22 -2.49
C LYS A 32 -20.09 11.15 -3.03
N GLY A 33 -20.42 10.14 -2.22
CA GLY A 33 -21.44 9.15 -2.53
C GLY A 33 -21.06 7.75 -2.06
N SER A 34 -21.97 6.79 -2.25
CA SER A 34 -21.78 5.40 -1.82
C SER A 34 -20.81 4.61 -2.70
N LYS A 35 -20.52 5.06 -3.92
CA LYS A 35 -19.63 4.38 -4.87
C LYS A 35 -18.15 4.67 -4.66
N ALA A 36 -17.82 5.70 -3.86
CA ALA A 36 -16.44 6.07 -3.55
C ALA A 36 -16.11 5.68 -2.12
N HIS A 37 -14.99 4.98 -1.93
CA HIS A 37 -14.55 4.48 -0.64
C HIS A 37 -13.15 4.98 -0.29
N LEU A 38 -12.92 5.23 0.99
CA LEU A 38 -11.60 5.43 1.56
C LEU A 38 -11.07 4.07 1.99
N LEU A 39 -9.80 3.80 1.71
CA LEU A 39 -9.05 2.70 2.30
C LEU A 39 -7.67 3.21 2.68
N GLY A 40 -7.39 3.27 3.98
CA GLY A 40 -6.14 3.87 4.46
C GLY A 40 -5.62 3.19 5.71
N MET A 41 -4.30 3.23 5.90
CA MET A 41 -3.70 2.76 7.16
C MET A 41 -4.14 3.66 8.30
N ILE A 42 -4.21 3.12 9.51
CA ILE A 42 -4.45 3.88 10.74
C ILE A 42 -3.28 3.68 11.71
N LYS A 43 -2.94 4.74 12.44
CA LYS A 43 -1.92 4.66 13.48
C LYS A 43 -2.47 3.95 14.71
N MET A 44 -1.69 3.01 15.26
CA MET A 44 -1.94 2.34 16.55
C MET A 44 -1.69 3.30 17.73
N SER A 45 -2.46 4.38 17.79
CA SER A 45 -2.23 5.54 18.65
C SER A 45 -3.47 5.87 19.49
N LYS A 46 -3.65 7.15 19.85
CA LYS A 46 -4.74 7.63 20.72
C LYS A 46 -6.09 7.78 20.01
N THR A 47 -6.13 7.63 18.69
CA THR A 47 -7.39 7.71 17.93
C THR A 47 -8.35 6.63 18.40
N LYS A 48 -9.59 7.04 18.72
CA LYS A 48 -10.65 6.16 19.20
C LYS A 48 -11.67 5.86 18.09
N TYR A 49 -12.21 4.65 18.16
CA TYR A 49 -13.21 4.09 17.27
C TYR A 49 -14.30 3.46 18.14
N ALA A 50 -15.56 3.72 17.82
CA ALA A 50 -16.67 3.13 18.56
C ALA A 50 -16.93 1.71 18.05
N VAL A 51 -16.66 0.69 18.87
CA VAL A 51 -16.89 -0.73 18.55
C VAL A 51 -17.92 -1.26 19.54
N GLY A 52 -19.07 -1.71 19.05
CA GLY A 52 -20.17 -2.19 19.92
C GLY A 52 -20.70 -1.13 20.89
N GLY A 53 -20.56 0.16 20.57
CA GLY A 53 -20.97 1.28 21.43
C GLY A 53 -19.88 1.81 22.37
N GLU A 54 -18.75 1.11 22.50
CA GLU A 54 -17.63 1.53 23.34
C GLU A 54 -16.52 2.19 22.52
N GLU A 55 -15.98 3.32 23.01
CA GLU A 55 -14.88 4.04 22.37
C GLU A 55 -13.53 3.42 22.73
N MET A 56 -12.92 2.71 21.77
CA MET A 56 -11.66 1.99 21.96
C MET A 56 -10.57 2.48 21.01
N THR A 57 -9.31 2.43 21.45
CA THR A 57 -8.17 2.65 20.54
C THR A 57 -7.90 1.39 19.71
N ALA A 58 -7.25 1.54 18.55
CA ALA A 58 -6.87 0.39 17.72
C ALA A 58 -6.01 -0.63 18.49
N THR A 59 -5.13 -0.16 19.39
CA THR A 59 -4.31 -1.00 20.27
C THR A 59 -5.17 -1.78 21.28
N ALA A 60 -6.19 -1.14 21.86
CA ALA A 60 -7.12 -1.79 22.78
C ALA A 60 -7.98 -2.84 22.06
N ILE A 61 -8.45 -2.54 20.85
CA ILE A 61 -9.19 -3.47 19.98
C ILE A 61 -8.34 -4.70 19.69
N ALA A 62 -7.08 -4.52 19.24
CA ALA A 62 -6.19 -5.63 18.94
C ALA A 62 -5.90 -6.52 20.17
N SER A 63 -5.72 -5.89 21.33
CA SER A 63 -5.51 -6.59 22.60
C SER A 63 -6.74 -7.41 23.02
N ALA A 64 -7.94 -6.82 22.91
CA ALA A 64 -9.20 -7.48 23.23
C ALA A 64 -9.48 -8.67 22.29
N MET A 65 -9.28 -8.50 21.00
CA MET A 65 -9.51 -9.56 19.99
C MET A 65 -8.51 -10.72 20.13
N THR A 66 -7.27 -10.42 20.51
CA THR A 66 -6.27 -11.45 20.82
C THR A 66 -6.67 -12.27 22.05
N LYS A 67 -7.14 -11.62 23.13
CA LYS A 67 -7.63 -12.30 24.34
C LYS A 67 -8.85 -13.18 24.06
N LYS A 68 -9.75 -12.72 23.20
CA LYS A 68 -10.96 -13.45 22.76
C LYS A 68 -10.66 -14.62 21.79
N LYS A 69 -9.40 -14.87 21.43
CA LYS A 69 -8.98 -15.88 20.43
C LYS A 69 -9.70 -15.74 19.08
N ALA A 70 -10.08 -14.52 18.70
CA ALA A 70 -10.78 -14.23 17.45
C ALA A 70 -9.85 -14.02 16.24
N VAL A 71 -8.53 -14.15 16.46
CA VAL A 71 -7.50 -13.94 15.43
C VAL A 71 -7.41 -15.16 14.51
N LYS A 72 -7.51 -14.91 13.21
CA LYS A 72 -7.36 -15.92 12.15
C LYS A 72 -5.95 -15.88 11.59
N TYR A 73 -5.46 -16.99 11.08
CA TYR A 73 -4.20 -17.07 10.34
C TYR A 73 -4.47 -17.45 8.89
N SER A 74 -3.91 -16.70 7.95
CA SER A 74 -3.96 -17.04 6.53
C SER A 74 -2.67 -17.75 6.13
N ARG A 75 -2.76 -19.03 5.74
CA ARG A 75 -1.59 -19.79 5.25
C ARG A 75 -1.08 -19.24 3.91
N SER A 76 -1.99 -18.91 3.00
CA SER A 76 -1.63 -18.39 1.67
C SER A 76 -1.04 -16.98 1.74
N HIS A 77 -1.38 -16.18 2.75
CA HIS A 77 -0.89 -14.81 2.88
C HIS A 77 0.16 -14.63 3.99
N LYS A 78 0.46 -15.68 4.76
CA LYS A 78 1.43 -15.72 5.86
C LYS A 78 1.27 -14.61 6.91
N PHE A 79 0.05 -14.13 7.14
CA PHE A 79 -0.26 -13.15 8.18
C PHE A 79 -1.44 -13.57 9.07
N TYR A 80 -1.43 -13.06 10.30
CA TYR A 80 -2.58 -13.13 11.20
C TYR A 80 -3.47 -11.92 10.96
N TYR A 81 -4.79 -12.10 11.03
CA TYR A 81 -5.74 -11.04 10.78
C TYR A 81 -7.05 -11.22 11.54
N PHE A 82 -7.77 -10.11 11.67
CA PHE A 82 -9.18 -10.08 12.05
C PHE A 82 -9.80 -8.77 11.53
N GLU A 83 -11.12 -8.71 11.51
CA GLU A 83 -11.86 -7.50 11.15
C GLU A 83 -12.86 -7.14 12.24
N THR A 84 -13.25 -5.87 12.29
CA THR A 84 -14.30 -5.40 13.19
C THR A 84 -15.02 -4.21 12.56
N ASP A 85 -16.34 -4.21 12.68
CA ASP A 85 -17.15 -3.05 12.33
C ASP A 85 -17.02 -2.01 13.43
N ALA A 86 -16.85 -0.75 13.03
CA ALA A 86 -16.69 0.36 13.94
C ALA A 86 -17.43 1.61 13.43
N VAL A 87 -17.59 2.58 14.31
CA VAL A 87 -18.02 3.93 13.96
C VAL A 87 -16.84 4.88 14.15
N PHE A 88 -16.57 5.67 13.11
CA PHE A 88 -15.55 6.71 13.14
C PHE A 88 -16.10 7.98 12.52
N ALA A 89 -15.95 9.11 13.22
CA ALA A 89 -16.51 10.40 12.81
C ALA A 89 -18.03 10.36 12.53
N GLY A 90 -18.78 9.53 13.27
CA GLY A 90 -20.23 9.34 13.08
C GLY A 90 -20.60 8.59 11.81
N LYS A 91 -19.63 7.91 11.16
CA LYS A 91 -19.84 7.09 9.96
C LYS A 91 -19.42 5.65 10.25
N SER A 92 -20.20 4.69 9.75
CA SER A 92 -19.82 3.29 9.79
C SER A 92 -18.57 3.07 8.93
N VAL A 93 -17.61 2.34 9.49
CA VAL A 93 -16.34 1.96 8.87
C VAL A 93 -16.03 0.51 9.25
N LYS A 94 -15.20 -0.15 8.45
CA LYS A 94 -14.65 -1.46 8.79
C LYS A 94 -13.16 -1.32 9.05
N LEU A 95 -12.69 -1.91 10.15
CA LEU A 95 -11.28 -1.97 10.50
C LEU A 95 -10.74 -3.36 10.20
N PHE A 96 -9.60 -3.41 9.51
CA PHE A 96 -8.89 -4.64 9.18
C PHE A 96 -7.55 -4.63 9.88
N PHE A 97 -7.34 -5.58 10.78
CA PHE A 97 -6.08 -5.72 11.50
C PHE A 97 -5.26 -6.85 10.91
N TYR A 98 -3.96 -6.64 10.78
CA TYR A 98 -3.01 -7.63 10.29
C TYR A 98 -1.69 -7.56 11.06
N ARG A 99 -1.01 -8.69 11.19
CA ARG A 99 0.38 -8.77 11.66
C ARG A 99 1.12 -9.90 10.95
N PHE A 100 2.38 -9.68 10.64
CA PHE A 100 3.26 -10.70 10.06
C PHE A 100 4.02 -11.43 11.17
N GLY A 101 4.12 -12.75 11.04
CA GLY A 101 4.74 -13.58 12.08
C GLY A 101 3.99 -13.58 13.42
N LYS A 102 4.46 -14.40 14.37
CA LYS A 102 3.85 -14.52 15.71
C LYS A 102 4.16 -13.34 16.62
N LYS A 103 5.32 -12.71 16.43
CA LYS A 103 5.85 -11.61 17.24
C LYS A 103 5.76 -10.24 16.56
N GLY A 104 5.26 -10.17 15.31
CA GLY A 104 5.15 -8.90 14.61
C GLY A 104 4.10 -7.98 15.23
N GLU A 105 4.27 -6.69 14.96
CA GLU A 105 3.38 -5.65 15.44
C GLU A 105 2.04 -5.68 14.70
N TRP A 106 0.99 -5.29 15.42
CA TRP A 106 -0.33 -5.12 14.83
C TRP A 106 -0.37 -3.84 14.01
N LYS A 107 -0.85 -3.97 12.78
CA LYS A 107 -1.22 -2.86 11.90
C LYS A 107 -2.69 -2.92 11.59
N ALA A 108 -3.24 -1.79 11.15
CA ALA A 108 -4.63 -1.72 10.80
C ALA A 108 -4.90 -0.80 9.61
N LEU A 109 -5.87 -1.21 8.80
CA LEU A 109 -6.51 -0.41 7.77
C LEU A 109 -7.91 -0.01 8.24
N LEU A 110 -8.34 1.17 7.83
CA LEU A 110 -9.71 1.63 7.92
C LEU A 110 -10.28 1.72 6.51
N SER A 111 -11.46 1.14 6.31
CA SER A 111 -12.24 1.32 5.10
C SER A 111 -13.61 1.88 5.38
N THR A 112 -14.09 2.73 4.48
CA THR A 112 -15.52 3.08 4.41
C THR A 112 -16.32 2.05 3.61
N ASP A 113 -15.68 1.09 2.96
CA ASP A 113 -16.41 -0.05 2.39
C ASP A 113 -16.59 -1.12 3.49
N THR A 114 -17.81 -1.26 3.99
CA THR A 114 -18.15 -2.23 5.03
C THR A 114 -18.43 -3.62 4.47
N ALA A 115 -18.55 -3.78 3.14
CA ALA A 115 -18.68 -5.09 2.50
C ALA A 115 -17.31 -5.69 2.15
N LEU A 116 -16.24 -4.89 2.21
CA LEU A 116 -14.89 -5.33 1.89
C LEU A 116 -14.41 -6.44 2.82
N THR A 117 -13.70 -7.41 2.25
CA THR A 117 -13.08 -8.52 2.98
C THR A 117 -11.64 -8.18 3.36
N PRO A 118 -11.06 -8.82 4.40
CA PRO A 118 -9.70 -8.49 4.86
C PRO A 118 -8.64 -8.67 3.78
N PHE A 119 -8.77 -9.72 2.98
CA PHE A 119 -7.82 -10.02 1.91
C PHE A 119 -7.90 -9.00 0.78
N LYS A 120 -9.11 -8.67 0.32
CA LYS A 120 -9.31 -7.63 -0.70
C LYS A 120 -8.87 -6.27 -0.21
N ALA A 121 -9.10 -5.93 1.07
CA ALA A 121 -8.60 -4.70 1.67
C ALA A 121 -7.07 -4.63 1.61
N TYR A 122 -6.39 -5.70 2.04
CA TYR A 122 -4.93 -5.74 2.00
C TYR A 122 -4.37 -5.65 0.57
N GLN A 123 -4.91 -6.43 -0.37
CA GLN A 123 -4.51 -6.42 -1.78
C GLN A 123 -4.79 -5.07 -2.46
N THR A 124 -5.92 -4.45 -2.17
CA THR A 124 -6.25 -3.15 -2.75
C THR A 124 -5.33 -2.08 -2.18
N TYR A 125 -5.06 -2.11 -0.88
CA TYR A 125 -4.17 -1.17 -0.22
C TYR A 125 -2.71 -1.29 -0.69
N SER A 126 -2.25 -2.49 -1.05
CA SER A 126 -0.86 -2.68 -1.49
C SER A 126 -0.53 -1.93 -2.79
N MET A 127 -1.52 -1.63 -3.62
CA MET A 127 -1.33 -0.77 -4.80
C MET A 127 -0.82 0.63 -4.44
N ARG A 128 -1.00 1.09 -3.20
CA ARG A 128 -0.50 2.38 -2.72
C ARG A 128 1.02 2.50 -2.90
N TRP A 129 1.79 1.42 -2.77
CA TRP A 129 3.26 1.48 -2.92
C TRP A 129 3.72 1.92 -4.30
N ALA A 130 2.87 1.82 -5.32
CA ALA A 130 3.18 2.37 -6.63
C ALA A 130 3.59 3.85 -6.53
N ILE A 131 2.99 4.63 -5.62
CA ILE A 131 3.34 6.04 -5.48
C ILE A 131 4.76 6.25 -4.93
N GLU A 132 5.27 5.34 -4.11
CA GLU A 132 6.64 5.41 -3.58
C GLU A 132 7.65 5.14 -4.70
N VAL A 133 7.36 4.16 -5.55
CA VAL A 133 8.15 3.87 -6.76
C VAL A 133 8.18 5.08 -7.68
N VAL A 134 7.01 5.68 -7.94
CA VAL A 134 6.90 6.91 -8.75
C VAL A 134 7.77 8.02 -8.18
N PHE A 135 7.67 8.30 -6.87
CA PHE A 135 8.47 9.35 -6.25
C PHE A 135 9.97 9.05 -6.25
N HIS A 136 10.36 7.79 -6.08
CA HIS A 136 11.75 7.36 -6.19
C HIS A 136 12.29 7.60 -7.60
N GLU A 137 11.58 7.13 -8.64
CA GLU A 137 11.96 7.33 -10.05
C GLU A 137 12.00 8.82 -10.41
N CYS A 138 11.00 9.61 -9.99
CA CYS A 138 10.98 11.05 -10.24
C CYS A 138 12.18 11.78 -9.61
N LYS A 139 12.58 11.41 -8.39
CA LYS A 139 13.75 12.01 -7.71
C LYS A 139 15.06 11.55 -8.33
N SER A 140 15.20 10.25 -8.58
CA SER A 140 16.44 9.63 -9.05
C SER A 140 16.71 9.94 -10.52
N LEU A 141 15.72 9.74 -11.39
CA LEU A 141 15.87 9.85 -12.84
C LEU A 141 15.55 11.26 -13.34
N LEU A 142 14.47 11.86 -12.84
CA LEU A 142 13.96 13.14 -13.34
C LEU A 142 14.37 14.34 -12.46
N LYS A 143 15.21 14.10 -11.44
CA LYS A 143 15.76 15.14 -10.54
C LYS A 143 14.68 15.99 -9.86
N LEU A 144 13.53 15.38 -9.52
CA LEU A 144 12.45 16.05 -8.80
C LEU A 144 12.97 16.72 -7.52
N GLY A 145 12.64 18.01 -7.35
CA GLY A 145 13.06 18.80 -6.19
C GLY A 145 14.50 19.32 -6.23
N LYS A 146 15.21 19.19 -7.37
CA LYS A 146 16.56 19.75 -7.55
C LYS A 146 16.59 21.15 -8.19
N CYS A 147 15.43 21.71 -8.56
CA CYS A 147 15.32 23.07 -9.07
C CYS A 147 15.88 24.07 -8.05
N GLN A 148 16.83 24.90 -8.47
CA GLN A 148 17.46 25.95 -7.64
C GLN A 148 16.85 27.34 -7.88
N CYS A 149 15.77 27.43 -8.67
CA CYS A 149 15.07 28.69 -8.89
C CYS A 149 14.46 29.18 -7.57
N ARG A 150 14.67 30.47 -7.28
CA ARG A 150 14.17 31.11 -6.06
C ARG A 150 12.72 31.56 -6.16
N ASP A 151 12.20 31.65 -7.37
CA ASP A 151 10.82 31.99 -7.65
C ASP A 151 9.88 30.80 -7.44
N PHE A 152 8.74 31.04 -6.80
CA PHE A 152 7.77 30.01 -6.45
C PHE A 152 7.06 29.45 -7.69
N GLY A 153 6.74 30.30 -8.67
CA GLY A 153 6.13 29.87 -9.93
C GLY A 153 7.04 28.92 -10.69
N SER A 154 8.34 29.21 -10.70
CA SER A 154 9.37 28.38 -11.33
C SER A 154 9.50 27.01 -10.65
N GLN A 155 9.36 26.94 -9.32
CA GLN A 155 9.34 25.66 -8.59
C GLN A 155 8.08 24.85 -8.92
N ILE A 156 6.90 25.49 -8.97
CA ILE A 156 5.65 24.82 -9.38
C ILE A 156 5.77 24.29 -10.81
N ALA A 157 6.28 25.10 -11.73
CA ALA A 157 6.46 24.71 -13.13
C ALA A 157 7.42 23.53 -13.24
N SER A 158 8.55 23.55 -12.50
CA SER A 158 9.51 22.44 -12.48
C SER A 158 8.89 21.13 -11.98
N ILE A 159 8.12 21.17 -10.88
CA ILE A 159 7.43 19.99 -10.35
C ILE A 159 6.37 19.49 -11.35
N SER A 160 5.59 20.40 -11.93
CA SER A 160 4.53 20.05 -12.89
C SER A 160 5.11 19.39 -14.15
N LEU A 161 6.20 19.96 -14.68
CA LEU A 161 6.91 19.42 -15.84
C LEU A 161 7.50 18.03 -15.53
N ASN A 162 8.07 17.85 -14.34
CA ASN A 162 8.59 16.56 -13.90
C ASN A 162 7.49 15.48 -13.87
N MET A 163 6.30 15.80 -13.33
CA MET A 163 5.17 14.88 -13.30
C MET A 163 4.65 14.55 -14.71
N LEU A 164 4.61 15.53 -15.61
CA LEU A 164 4.24 15.32 -17.02
C LEU A 164 5.25 14.41 -17.75
N GLN A 165 6.55 14.68 -17.57
CA GLN A 165 7.63 13.85 -18.12
C GLN A 165 7.53 12.41 -17.62
N TYR A 166 7.30 12.23 -16.31
CA TYR A 166 7.11 10.90 -15.73
C TYR A 166 5.94 10.18 -16.39
N ASN A 167 4.77 10.81 -16.47
CA ASN A 167 3.58 10.20 -17.08
C ASN A 167 3.83 9.77 -18.54
N LEU A 168 4.52 10.61 -19.33
CA LEU A 168 4.86 10.27 -20.71
C LEU A 168 5.85 9.10 -20.79
N LEU A 169 6.92 9.12 -19.98
CA LEU A 169 7.91 8.04 -19.94
C LEU A 169 7.31 6.73 -19.44
N SER A 170 6.46 6.77 -18.40
CA SER A 170 5.74 5.61 -17.92
C SER A 170 4.76 5.05 -18.95
N TYR A 171 4.13 5.92 -19.75
CA TYR A 171 3.32 5.51 -20.88
C TYR A 171 4.18 4.79 -21.92
N VAL A 172 5.25 5.40 -22.42
CA VAL A 172 6.15 4.78 -23.41
C VAL A 172 6.74 3.46 -22.89
N LYS A 173 7.28 3.45 -21.66
CA LYS A 173 7.79 2.25 -20.98
C LYS A 173 6.73 1.15 -20.93
N ARG A 174 5.47 1.51 -20.65
CA ARG A 174 4.36 0.55 -20.68
C ARG A 174 4.22 -0.05 -22.08
N PHE A 175 4.17 0.74 -23.16
CA PHE A 175 4.00 0.18 -24.50
C PHE A 175 5.21 -0.64 -24.98
N GLU A 176 6.43 -0.14 -24.83
CA GLU A 176 7.64 -0.84 -25.28
C GLU A 176 7.91 -2.11 -24.47
N SER A 177 7.68 -2.05 -23.15
CA SER A 177 7.82 -3.23 -22.29
C SER A 177 6.68 -4.21 -22.50
N TYR A 178 5.42 -3.77 -22.69
CA TYR A 178 4.29 -4.68 -22.96
C TYR A 178 4.28 -5.23 -24.39
N GLU A 179 4.99 -4.68 -25.38
CA GLU A 179 5.16 -5.36 -26.67
C GLU A 179 6.18 -6.50 -26.57
N THR A 180 7.29 -6.27 -25.87
CA THR A 180 8.34 -7.28 -25.64
C THR A 180 7.91 -8.36 -24.64
N ILE A 181 7.19 -7.99 -23.58
CA ILE A 181 6.54 -8.89 -22.62
C ILE A 181 5.25 -9.46 -23.23
N GLY A 182 4.46 -8.70 -23.97
CA GLY A 182 3.18 -9.14 -24.54
C GLY A 182 3.31 -10.29 -25.53
N GLY A 183 4.41 -10.37 -26.29
CA GLY A 183 4.72 -11.54 -27.13
C GLY A 183 4.87 -12.82 -26.31
N LEU A 184 5.69 -12.79 -25.26
CA LEU A 184 5.91 -13.91 -24.34
C LEU A 184 4.66 -14.22 -23.47
N PHE A 185 3.83 -13.21 -23.19
CA PHE A 185 2.68 -13.34 -22.30
C PHE A 185 1.43 -13.80 -23.02
N ARG A 186 1.26 -13.48 -24.32
CA ARG A 186 0.18 -14.02 -25.17
C ARG A 186 0.26 -15.55 -25.23
N GLU A 187 1.48 -16.08 -25.36
CA GLU A 187 1.80 -17.51 -25.34
C GLU A 187 1.47 -18.19 -23.98
N ILE A 188 1.63 -17.47 -22.86
CA ILE A 188 1.30 -17.97 -21.51
C ILE A 188 -0.21 -17.87 -21.20
N THR A 189 -0.90 -16.82 -21.67
CA THR A 189 -2.35 -16.67 -21.45
C THR A 189 -3.20 -17.66 -22.24
N GLU A 190 -2.73 -18.18 -23.38
CA GLU A 190 -3.43 -19.24 -24.12
C GLU A 190 -3.48 -20.58 -23.36
N GLN A 191 -2.64 -20.76 -22.32
CA GLN A 191 -2.56 -22.02 -21.59
C GLN A 191 -3.17 -22.02 -20.17
N THR A 192 -3.64 -20.90 -19.60
CA THR A 192 -4.07 -20.92 -18.19
C THR A 192 -5.24 -19.97 -17.89
N VAL A 193 -6.42 -20.55 -17.63
CA VAL A 193 -7.54 -19.88 -16.96
C VAL A 193 -7.27 -19.90 -15.45
N GLU A 194 -6.50 -18.95 -14.91
CA GLU A 194 -6.39 -18.78 -13.45
C GLU A 194 -5.63 -17.51 -13.06
N LEU A 195 -6.25 -16.71 -12.16
CA LEU A 195 -5.79 -15.46 -11.50
C LEU A 195 -5.21 -14.38 -12.44
N SER A 196 -5.57 -13.12 -12.20
CA SER A 196 -4.98 -12.04 -13.00
C SER A 196 -3.46 -12.04 -12.80
N ILE A 197 -2.69 -11.82 -13.86
CA ILE A 197 -1.22 -11.92 -13.86
C ILE A 197 -0.60 -11.06 -12.75
N THR A 198 -1.21 -9.90 -12.48
CA THR A 198 -0.85 -9.01 -11.36
C THR A 198 -0.95 -9.69 -10.01
N GLU A 199 -1.95 -10.54 -9.78
CA GLU A 199 -2.12 -11.31 -8.54
C GLU A 199 -1.02 -12.36 -8.38
N LYS A 200 -0.60 -13.01 -9.47
CA LYS A 200 0.51 -13.98 -9.44
C LYS A 200 1.84 -13.32 -9.09
N ILE A 201 2.19 -12.23 -9.78
CA ILE A 201 3.43 -11.47 -9.52
C ILE A 201 3.43 -10.94 -8.08
N TRP A 202 2.29 -10.39 -7.63
CA TRP A 202 2.14 -9.91 -6.26
C TRP A 202 2.30 -11.02 -5.22
N GLY A 203 1.80 -12.22 -5.50
CA GLY A 203 1.99 -13.41 -4.68
C GLY A 203 3.48 -13.74 -4.51
N LEU A 204 4.24 -13.79 -5.61
CA LEU A 204 5.67 -14.10 -5.61
C LEU A 204 6.49 -13.05 -4.83
N ILE A 205 6.26 -11.77 -5.08
CA ILE A 205 6.94 -10.67 -4.36
C ILE A 205 6.69 -10.81 -2.86
N ARG A 206 5.44 -11.08 -2.48
CA ARG A 206 5.08 -11.25 -1.07
C ARG A 206 5.76 -12.45 -0.44
N GLU A 207 5.86 -13.58 -1.13
CA GLU A 207 6.54 -14.77 -0.60
C GLU A 207 8.02 -14.52 -0.33
N ILE A 208 8.71 -13.87 -1.27
CA ILE A 208 10.13 -13.50 -1.13
C ILE A 208 10.31 -12.57 0.06
N VAL A 209 9.53 -11.49 0.12
CA VAL A 209 9.67 -10.50 1.19
C VAL A 209 9.27 -11.07 2.54
N SER A 210 8.23 -11.91 2.61
CA SER A 210 7.85 -12.58 3.86
C SER A 210 8.96 -13.50 4.36
N ALA A 211 9.63 -14.24 3.47
CA ALA A 211 10.74 -15.10 3.86
C ALA A 211 11.93 -14.29 4.42
N ILE A 212 12.23 -13.15 3.81
CA ILE A 212 13.28 -12.23 4.28
C ILE A 212 12.87 -11.59 5.61
N ALA A 213 11.63 -11.11 5.74
CA ALA A 213 11.11 -10.51 6.96
C ALA A 213 11.13 -11.49 8.14
N ASP A 214 10.75 -12.76 7.89
CA ASP A 214 10.81 -13.82 8.89
C ASP A 214 12.27 -14.11 9.30
N PHE A 215 13.22 -14.08 8.36
CA PHE A 215 14.64 -14.28 8.64
C PHE A 215 15.26 -13.15 9.48
N PHE A 216 14.97 -11.90 9.13
CA PHE A 216 15.53 -10.72 9.79
C PHE A 216 14.70 -10.20 10.98
N SER A 217 13.54 -10.82 11.27
CA SER A 217 12.57 -10.35 12.28
C SER A 217 12.15 -8.88 12.07
N THR A 218 12.12 -8.43 10.82
CA THR A 218 11.76 -7.06 10.43
C THR A 218 10.29 -6.99 10.02
N ASP A 219 9.68 -5.81 10.15
CA ASP A 219 8.34 -5.58 9.64
C ASP A 219 8.27 -5.62 8.10
N PHE A 220 7.23 -6.26 7.57
CA PHE A 220 7.05 -6.47 6.12
C PHE A 220 6.94 -5.16 5.32
N ASP A 221 6.11 -4.21 5.79
CA ASP A 221 5.90 -2.96 5.04
C ASP A 221 7.17 -2.09 5.11
N GLU A 222 7.88 -2.10 6.24
CA GLU A 222 9.16 -1.40 6.41
C GLU A 222 10.24 -2.00 5.49
N LEU A 223 10.34 -3.32 5.42
CA LEU A 223 11.28 -4.01 4.53
C LEU A 223 11.01 -3.68 3.06
N LEU A 224 9.74 -3.68 2.63
CA LEU A 224 9.38 -3.28 1.26
C LEU A 224 9.72 -1.84 0.97
N THR A 225 9.44 -0.94 1.91
CA THR A 225 9.81 0.47 1.79
C THR A 225 11.33 0.61 1.63
N ASN A 226 12.11 -0.17 2.39
CA ASN A 226 13.58 -0.20 2.30
C ASN A 226 14.09 -0.76 0.96
N ILE A 227 13.43 -1.79 0.41
CA ILE A 227 13.74 -2.35 -0.90
C ILE A 227 13.46 -1.32 -2.01
N ILE A 228 12.29 -0.67 -1.97
CA ILE A 228 11.87 0.33 -2.98
C ILE A 228 12.81 1.54 -2.98
N ASN A 229 13.26 1.99 -1.81
CA ASN A 229 14.13 3.16 -1.68
C ASN A 229 15.62 2.85 -1.87
N GLU A 230 15.98 1.67 -2.40
CA GLU A 230 17.35 1.22 -2.60
C GLU A 230 18.24 1.42 -1.35
N ASN A 231 17.82 0.90 -0.19
CA ASN A 231 18.61 1.05 1.03
C ASN A 231 20.04 0.51 0.82
N LYS A 232 21.05 1.37 1.05
CA LYS A 232 22.48 1.06 0.85
C LYS A 232 22.91 -0.24 1.54
N GLN A 233 22.31 -0.57 2.69
CA GLN A 233 22.61 -1.80 3.43
C GLN A 233 22.05 -3.05 2.74
N LEU A 234 20.89 -2.97 2.08
CA LEU A 234 20.34 -4.07 1.28
C LEU A 234 21.18 -4.30 0.01
N LYS A 235 21.64 -3.23 -0.66
CA LYS A 235 22.60 -3.34 -1.78
C LYS A 235 23.91 -3.99 -1.33
N ALA A 236 24.45 -3.60 -0.16
CA ALA A 236 25.65 -4.20 0.39
C ALA A 236 25.45 -5.69 0.73
N MET A 237 24.32 -6.06 1.35
CA MET A 237 24.00 -7.47 1.62
C MET A 237 23.81 -8.29 0.35
N MET A 238 23.08 -7.78 -0.65
CA MET A 238 22.93 -8.47 -1.94
C MET A 238 24.28 -8.64 -2.66
N GLY A 239 25.16 -7.64 -2.57
CA GLY A 239 26.52 -7.72 -3.10
C GLY A 239 27.36 -8.80 -2.42
N VAL A 240 27.27 -8.94 -1.10
CA VAL A 240 27.97 -9.99 -0.34
C VAL A 240 27.37 -11.38 -0.65
N VAL A 241 26.04 -11.50 -0.80
CA VAL A 241 25.39 -12.77 -1.19
C VAL A 241 25.76 -13.19 -2.60
N GLN A 242 25.88 -12.24 -3.56
CA GLN A 242 26.39 -12.52 -4.89
C GLN A 242 27.87 -12.97 -4.88
N GLN A 243 28.69 -12.42 -3.97
CA GLN A 243 30.07 -12.87 -3.79
C GLN A 243 30.15 -14.28 -3.20
N LEU A 244 29.22 -14.70 -2.35
CA LEU A 244 29.14 -16.06 -1.82
C LEU A 244 28.73 -17.10 -2.89
N GLN A 245 27.88 -16.73 -3.85
CA GLN A 245 27.51 -17.60 -4.98
C GLN A 245 28.64 -17.84 -5.99
N LEU A 246 29.68 -16.99 -6.00
CA LEU A 246 30.85 -17.15 -6.87
C LEU A 246 31.95 -18.03 -6.25
N VAL A 247 31.81 -18.41 -4.98
CA VAL A 247 32.82 -19.17 -4.21
C VAL A 247 32.33 -20.59 -3.86
N ALA A 248 31.10 -20.95 -4.24
CA ALA A 248 30.54 -22.31 -4.15
C ALA A 248 30.40 -22.92 -5.55
#